data_AF-A0A8C3QXF1-F1
#
_entry.id   AF-A0A8C3QXF1-F1
#
_cell.length_a   1.000
_cell.length_b   1.000
_cell.length_c   1.000
_cell.angle_alpha   90.00
_cell.angle_beta   90.00
_cell.angle_gamma   90.00
#
_symmetry.space_group_name_H-M   'P 1'
#
loop_
_entity.id
_entity.type
_entity.pdbx_description
1 polymer ?
#
loop_
_entity_poly.entity_id
_entity_poly.type
_entity_poly.pdbx_seq_one_letter_code
_entity_poly.pdbx_strand_id
1 'polypeptide(L)'
;MSRSFCALTAAITGAVQLSTLIFLTSFGLNFICLAAQQLSETWKAGDLMVRHRWCELVIKHKYEPGYRDIERFLREDQAMGVYLYGELMVNEDAKQQELARKCFAAAQEHMDASSAKVVAEMLF
;
A
#
# COMPACT_ATOMS: atom_id res chain seq x y z
N MET A 1 -26.45 18.76 25.17
CA MET A 1 -26.28 18.15 23.84
C MET A 1 -25.03 18.75 23.21
N SER A 2 -23.87 18.12 23.07
CA SER A 2 -23.39 16.82 23.56
C SER A 2 -21.86 16.91 23.58
N ARG A 3 -21.27 16.97 24.78
CA ARG A 3 -19.83 17.02 25.05
C ARG A 3 -19.12 15.67 24.82
N SER A 4 -19.71 14.75 24.06
CA SER A 4 -19.24 13.36 23.90
C SER A 4 -18.25 13.14 22.77
N PHE A 5 -18.06 14.09 21.85
CA PHE A 5 -17.15 13.90 20.70
C PHE A 5 -15.66 14.03 21.06
N CYS A 6 -15.33 14.72 22.15
CA CYS A 6 -13.93 14.90 22.57
C CYS A 6 -13.40 13.73 23.44
N ALA A 7 -14.28 12.86 23.94
CA ALA A 7 -13.90 11.75 24.80
C ALA A 7 -13.53 10.47 24.03
N LEU A 8 -13.93 10.33 22.76
CA LEU A 8 -13.58 9.17 21.94
C LEU A 8 -12.18 9.25 21.33
N THR A 9 -11.60 10.44 21.19
CA THR A 9 -10.23 10.62 20.69
C THR A 9 -9.15 10.31 21.74
N ALA A 10 -9.50 10.33 23.03
CA ALA A 10 -8.57 10.03 24.12
C ALA A 10 -8.52 8.54 24.53
N ALA A 11 -9.46 7.72 24.06
CA ALA A 11 -9.57 6.30 24.42
C ALA A 11 -8.75 5.36 23.51
N ILE A 12 -8.01 5.88 22.53
CA ILE A 12 -7.17 5.09 21.62
C ILE A 12 -5.68 5.23 22.00
N THR A 13 -5.39 5.33 23.30
CA THR A 13 -4.00 5.42 23.82
C THR A 13 -3.57 4.18 24.60
N GLY A 14 -4.26 3.04 24.44
CA GLY A 14 -3.88 1.80 25.10
C GLY A 14 -4.46 0.59 24.39
N ALA A 15 -3.59 -0.34 24.00
CA ALA A 15 -3.89 -1.58 23.30
C ALA A 15 -4.32 -1.42 21.83
N VAL A 16 -3.35 -1.14 20.95
CA VAL A 16 -3.46 -1.44 19.51
C VAL A 16 -3.43 -2.97 19.36
N GLN A 17 -4.58 -3.59 19.60
CA GLN A 17 -4.78 -5.02 19.37
C GLN A 17 -5.10 -5.20 17.88
N LEU A 18 -4.41 -6.13 17.22
CA LEU A 18 -4.51 -6.45 15.79
C LEU A 18 -5.95 -6.72 15.27
N SER A 19 -6.96 -6.78 16.13
CA SER A 19 -8.37 -6.99 15.79
C SER A 19 -9.09 -5.75 15.24
N THR A 20 -8.63 -4.52 15.51
CA THR A 20 -9.30 -3.32 14.97
C THR A 20 -9.03 -3.12 13.47
N LEU A 21 -7.94 -3.68 12.95
CA LEU A 21 -7.56 -3.59 11.54
C LEU A 21 -8.56 -4.31 10.60
N ILE A 22 -9.34 -5.25 11.13
CA ILE A 22 -10.29 -6.08 10.36
C ILE A 22 -11.69 -5.45 10.31
N PHE A 23 -12.06 -4.59 11.27
CA PHE A 23 -13.41 -4.01 11.37
C PHE A 23 -13.68 -2.82 10.44
N LEU A 24 -12.67 -2.37 9.69
CA LEU A 24 -12.67 -1.09 8.99
C LEU A 24 -12.80 -1.22 7.45
N THR A 25 -13.08 -2.41 6.94
CA THR A 25 -13.13 -2.71 5.51
C THR A 25 -14.39 -2.19 4.77
N SER A 26 -15.29 -1.45 5.42
CA SER A 26 -16.63 -1.15 4.85
C SER A 26 -17.02 0.34 4.71
N PHE A 27 -16.11 1.32 4.90
CA PHE A 27 -16.44 2.74 4.64
C PHE A 27 -15.40 3.41 3.71
N GLY A 28 -15.71 3.37 2.42
CA GLY A 28 -14.87 3.87 1.32
C GLY A 28 -14.68 5.39 1.33
N LEU A 29 -13.45 5.82 1.02
CA LEU A 29 -12.97 7.19 0.79
C LEU A 29 -12.54 7.98 2.04
N ASN A 30 -13.41 8.31 3.00
CA ASN A 30 -12.98 9.09 4.18
C ASN A 30 -12.02 8.31 5.11
N PHE A 31 -12.16 6.98 5.15
CA PHE A 31 -11.31 6.13 5.97
C PHE A 31 -9.92 5.89 5.36
N ILE A 32 -9.81 5.91 4.03
CA ILE A 32 -8.52 5.75 3.33
C ILE A 32 -7.61 6.94 3.64
N CYS A 33 -8.15 8.15 3.71
CA CYS A 33 -7.37 9.34 4.06
C CYS A 33 -6.86 9.30 5.52
N LEU A 34 -7.70 8.83 6.45
CA LEU A 34 -7.33 8.71 7.86
C LEU A 34 -6.35 7.55 8.10
N ALA A 35 -6.60 6.40 7.48
CA ALA A 35 -5.68 5.27 7.46
C ALA A 35 -4.37 5.64 6.75
N ALA A 36 -4.40 6.43 5.67
CA ALA A 36 -3.22 6.98 5.01
C ALA A 36 -2.43 7.89 5.95
N GLN A 37 -3.09 8.78 6.69
CA GLN A 37 -2.43 9.64 7.66
C GLN A 37 -1.75 8.81 8.76
N GLN A 38 -2.46 7.89 9.39
CA GLN A 38 -1.89 7.02 10.43
C GLN A 38 -0.83 6.05 9.89
N LEU A 39 -0.99 5.53 8.68
CA LEU A 39 0.02 4.70 8.00
C LEU A 39 1.23 5.52 7.54
N SER A 40 1.07 6.82 7.22
CA SER A 40 2.20 7.70 6.89
C SER A 40 3.04 8.07 8.11
N GLU A 41 2.40 8.18 9.28
CA GLU A 41 3.10 8.38 10.55
C GLU A 41 3.84 7.09 10.97
N THR A 42 3.27 5.91 10.73
CA THR A 42 3.95 4.62 10.97
C THR A 42 4.86 4.17 9.83
N TRP A 43 4.76 4.74 8.63
CA TRP A 43 5.72 4.53 7.53
C TRP A 43 7.13 4.92 7.95
N LYS A 44 7.25 5.94 8.82
CA LYS A 44 8.52 6.32 9.46
C LYS A 44 9.06 5.28 10.44
N ALA A 45 8.24 4.35 10.92
CA ALA A 45 8.65 3.29 11.83
C ALA A 45 9.37 2.13 11.10
N GLY A 46 9.31 2.06 9.77
CA GLY A 46 10.13 1.14 8.97
C GLY A 46 9.59 -0.29 8.80
N ASP A 47 8.42 -0.60 9.34
CA ASP A 47 7.85 -1.96 9.23
C ASP A 47 7.41 -2.28 7.80
N LEU A 48 8.12 -3.22 7.17
CA LEU A 48 7.89 -3.66 5.79
C LEU A 48 6.43 -4.07 5.49
N MET A 49 5.80 -4.78 6.43
CA MET A 49 4.41 -5.24 6.31
C MET A 49 3.41 -4.08 6.26
N VAL A 50 3.67 -3.01 7.01
CA VAL A 50 2.85 -1.79 7.01
C VAL A 50 3.01 -1.06 5.68
N ARG A 51 4.25 -0.97 5.19
CA ARG A 51 4.56 -0.37 3.88
C ARG A 51 3.89 -1.11 2.72
N HIS A 52 3.93 -2.45 2.76
CA HIS A 52 3.23 -3.29 1.79
C HIS A 52 1.72 -3.07 1.82
N ARG A 53 1.12 -3.07 3.03
CA ARG A 53 -0.33 -2.88 3.18
C ARG A 53 -0.77 -1.49 2.72
N TRP A 54 0.04 -0.46 2.95
CA TRP A 54 -0.17 0.89 2.40
C TRP A 54 -0.23 0.84 0.87
N CYS A 55 0.78 0.27 0.21
CA CYS A 55 0.82 0.15 -1.25
C CYS A 55 -0.40 -0.58 -1.80
N GLU A 56 -0.82 -1.68 -1.16
CA GLU A 56 -2.02 -2.43 -1.55
C GLU A 56 -3.29 -1.55 -1.52
N LEU A 57 -3.47 -0.74 -0.47
CA LEU A 57 -4.61 0.18 -0.37
C LEU A 57 -4.55 1.29 -1.44
N VAL A 58 -3.36 1.84 -1.69
CA VAL A 58 -3.14 2.85 -2.74
C VAL A 58 -3.53 2.30 -4.11
N ILE A 59 -3.14 1.07 -4.42
CA ILE A 59 -3.48 0.39 -5.68
C ILE A 59 -5.00 0.17 -5.78
N LYS A 60 -5.59 -0.47 -4.76
CA LYS A 60 -7.03 -0.82 -4.74
C LYS A 60 -7.95 0.38 -4.87
N HIS A 61 -7.54 1.53 -4.33
CA HIS A 61 -8.34 2.75 -4.35
C HIS A 61 -7.87 3.79 -5.36
N LYS A 62 -6.90 3.46 -6.22
CA LYS A 62 -6.34 4.35 -7.25
C LYS A 62 -5.91 5.72 -6.71
N TYR A 63 -5.30 5.72 -5.52
CA TYR A 63 -4.86 6.95 -4.87
C TYR A 63 -3.56 7.47 -5.49
N GLU A 64 -3.67 8.26 -6.56
CA GLU A 64 -2.52 8.74 -7.35
C GLU A 64 -1.39 9.41 -6.53
N PRO A 65 -1.66 10.20 -5.47
CA PRO A 65 -0.58 10.80 -4.67
C PRO A 65 0.34 9.76 -4.01
N GLY A 66 -0.16 8.55 -3.74
CA GLY A 66 0.60 7.45 -3.15
C GLY A 66 1.45 6.64 -4.14
N TYR A 67 1.37 6.91 -5.45
CA TYR A 67 2.13 6.12 -6.44
C TYR A 67 3.64 6.26 -6.27
N ARG A 68 4.11 7.41 -5.78
CA ARG A 68 5.53 7.61 -5.43
C ARG A 68 6.02 6.63 -4.37
N ASP A 69 5.16 6.28 -3.41
CA ASP A 69 5.51 5.32 -2.36
C ASP A 69 5.58 3.90 -2.93
N ILE A 70 4.72 3.58 -3.90
CA ILE A 70 4.76 2.30 -4.62
C ILE A 70 6.06 2.18 -5.42
N GLU A 71 6.46 3.21 -6.18
CA GLU A 71 7.72 3.19 -6.92
C GLU A 71 8.92 2.93 -6.01
N ARG A 72 8.93 3.61 -4.85
CA ARG A 72 9.98 3.44 -3.85
C ARG A 72 9.97 2.03 -3.28
N PHE A 73 8.81 1.51 -2.90
CA PHE A 73 8.67 0.16 -2.34
C PHE A 73 9.10 -0.92 -3.33
N LEU A 74 8.69 -0.84 -4.59
CA LEU A 74 9.05 -1.83 -5.62
C LEU A 74 10.56 -1.86 -5.91
N ARG A 75 11.26 -0.74 -5.68
CA ARG A 75 12.72 -0.65 -5.82
C ARG A 75 13.45 -1.17 -4.59
N GLU A 76 12.98 -0.82 -3.40
CA GLU A 76 13.64 -1.15 -2.13
C GLU A 76 13.38 -2.60 -1.69
N ASP A 77 12.19 -3.14 -1.94
CA ASP A 77 11.70 -4.39 -1.34
C ASP A 77 11.14 -5.36 -2.39
N GLN A 78 12.01 -5.86 -3.25
CA GLN A 78 11.65 -6.64 -4.44
C GLN A 78 10.91 -7.95 -4.13
N ALA A 79 11.29 -8.68 -3.08
CA ALA A 79 10.66 -9.95 -2.73
C ALA A 79 9.16 -9.81 -2.40
N MET A 80 8.80 -8.77 -1.64
CA MET A 80 7.38 -8.46 -1.37
C MET A 80 6.72 -7.68 -2.50
N GLY A 81 7.51 -6.97 -3.33
CA GLY A 81 7.04 -6.22 -4.48
C GLY A 81 6.43 -7.06 -5.59
N VAL A 82 6.83 -8.33 -5.74
CA VAL A 82 6.29 -9.25 -6.77
C VAL A 82 4.76 -9.33 -6.73
N TYR A 83 4.18 -9.43 -5.53
CA TYR A 83 2.72 -9.46 -5.36
C TYR A 83 2.04 -8.18 -5.86
N LEU A 84 2.64 -7.02 -5.58
CA LEU A 84 2.08 -5.72 -5.97
C LEU A 84 2.09 -5.51 -7.49
N TYR A 85 3.03 -6.09 -8.23
CA TYR A 85 2.98 -6.09 -9.69
C TYR A 85 1.71 -6.77 -10.22
N GLY A 86 1.28 -7.87 -9.60
CA GLY A 86 0.02 -8.52 -9.93
C GLY A 86 -1.19 -7.62 -9.62
N GLU A 87 -1.23 -7.01 -8.44
CA GLU A 87 -2.33 -6.09 -8.07
C GLU A 87 -2.44 -4.87 -9.01
N LEU A 88 -1.31 -4.35 -9.49
CA LEU A 88 -1.27 -3.27 -10.48
C LEU A 88 -1.86 -3.70 -11.84
N MET A 89 -1.73 -4.98 -12.21
CA MET A 89 -2.28 -5.51 -13.47
C MET A 89 -3.77 -5.82 -13.38
N VAL A 90 -4.23 -6.37 -12.25
CA VAL A 90 -5.61 -6.86 -12.05
C VAL A 90 -6.66 -5.76 -12.24
N ASN A 91 -6.35 -4.51 -11.89
CA ASN A 91 -7.32 -3.40 -11.97
C ASN A 91 -7.48 -2.82 -13.39
N GLU A 92 -6.71 -3.30 -14.37
CA GLU A 92 -6.69 -2.86 -15.78
C GLU A 92 -6.58 -1.33 -15.96
N ASP A 93 -5.98 -0.66 -14.97
CA ASP A 93 -5.82 0.78 -14.99
C ASP A 93 -4.56 1.17 -15.77
N ALA A 94 -4.72 1.96 -16.83
CA ALA A 94 -3.60 2.31 -17.70
C ALA A 94 -2.44 3.02 -16.97
N LYS A 95 -2.74 3.83 -15.95
CA LYS A 95 -1.68 4.50 -15.17
C LYS A 95 -0.93 3.52 -14.27
N GLN A 96 -1.65 2.58 -13.64
CA GLN A 96 -1.04 1.54 -12.82
C GLN A 96 -0.23 0.55 -13.65
N GLN A 97 -0.71 0.21 -14.86
CA GLN A 97 0.03 -0.65 -15.78
C GLN A 97 1.32 -0.01 -16.26
N GLU A 98 1.27 1.27 -16.61
CA GLU A 98 2.44 2.04 -16.98
C GLU A 98 3.43 2.19 -15.81
N LEU A 99 2.92 2.43 -14.60
CA LEU A 99 3.72 2.49 -13.38
C LEU A 99 4.48 1.18 -13.16
N ALA A 100 3.78 0.04 -13.27
CA ALA A 100 4.36 -1.28 -13.11
C ALA A 100 5.47 -1.53 -14.15
N ARG A 101 5.22 -1.24 -15.43
CA ARG A 101 6.24 -1.42 -16.48
C ARG A 101 7.47 -0.56 -16.25
N LYS A 102 7.30 0.71 -15.86
CA LYS A 102 8.39 1.63 -15.53
C LYS A 102 9.22 1.15 -14.34
N CYS A 103 8.55 0.74 -13.27
CA CYS A 103 9.23 0.21 -12.08
C CYS A 103 9.99 -1.07 -12.38
N PHE A 104 9.39 -1.98 -13.15
CA PHE A 104 10.02 -3.24 -13.52
C PHE A 104 11.26 -3.01 -14.38
N ALA A 105 11.17 -2.16 -15.41
CA ALA A 105 12.32 -1.83 -16.26
C ALA A 105 13.51 -1.27 -15.46
N ALA A 106 13.24 -0.50 -14.40
CA ALA A 106 14.27 0.06 -13.53
C ALA A 106 14.80 -0.93 -12.47
N ALA A 107 14.04 -1.98 -12.11
CA ALA A 107 14.37 -2.89 -11.02
C ALA A 107 14.81 -4.29 -11.47
N GLN A 108 14.47 -4.71 -12.71
CA GLN A 108 14.65 -6.09 -13.18
C GLN A 108 16.10 -6.59 -13.09
N GLU A 109 17.09 -5.72 -13.28
CA GLU A 109 18.51 -6.09 -13.25
C GLU A 109 19.02 -6.41 -11.84
N HIS A 110 18.34 -5.87 -10.83
CA HIS A 110 18.68 -6.08 -9.43
C HIS A 110 17.83 -7.15 -8.77
N MET A 111 16.81 -7.66 -9.48
CA MET A 111 15.86 -8.64 -9.00
C MET A 111 16.36 -10.05 -9.24
N ASP A 112 15.96 -11.00 -8.39
CA ASP A 112 16.30 -12.39 -8.63
C ASP A 112 15.66 -12.87 -9.95
N ALA A 113 16.39 -13.71 -10.69
CA ALA A 113 15.97 -14.12 -12.03
C ALA A 113 14.61 -14.83 -12.06
N SER A 114 14.27 -15.57 -11.00
CA SER A 114 12.96 -16.22 -10.86
C SER A 114 11.82 -15.21 -10.73
N SER A 115 11.95 -14.24 -9.83
CA SER A 115 10.95 -13.18 -9.64
C SER A 115 10.86 -12.28 -10.86
N ALA A 116 12.00 -11.95 -11.49
CA ALA A 116 12.02 -11.18 -12.74
C ALA A 116 11.21 -11.85 -13.85
N LYS A 117 11.36 -13.17 -13.99
CA LYS A 117 10.59 -13.94 -14.95
C LYS A 117 9.09 -13.91 -14.64
N VAL A 118 8.71 -14.17 -13.39
CA VAL A 118 7.29 -14.16 -12.97
C VAL A 118 6.65 -12.78 -13.19
N VAL A 119 7.36 -11.70 -12.85
CA VAL A 119 6.86 -10.34 -13.05
C VAL A 119 6.77 -9.98 -14.54
N ALA A 120 7.72 -10.42 -15.36
CA ALA A 120 7.65 -10.23 -16.81
C ALA A 120 6.43 -10.94 -17.42
N GLU A 121 6.13 -12.17 -17.00
CA GLU A 121 4.95 -12.93 -17.43
C GLU A 121 3.62 -12.27 -17.02
N MET A 122 3.61 -11.42 -15.99
CA MET A 122 2.42 -10.65 -15.60
C MET A 122 2.25 -9.36 -16.41
N LEU A 123 3.35 -8.76 -16.89
CA LEU A 123 3.36 -7.43 -17.53
C LEU A 123 3.19 -7.47 -19.06
N PHE A 124 3.55 -8.59 -19.70
CA PHE A 124 3.64 -8.80 -21.14
C PHE A 124 2.96 -10.11 -21.56
#